data_AF-A0A674EZJ3-F1
#
_entry.id   AF-A0A674EZJ3-F1
#
_cell.length_a   1.000
_cell.length_b   1.000
_cell.length_c   1.000
_cell.angle_alpha   90.00
_cell.angle_beta   90.00
_cell.angle_gamma   90.00
#
_symmetry.space_group_name_H-M   'P 1'
#
loop_
_entity.id
_entity.type
_entity.pdbx_description
1 polymer ?
#
loop_
_entity_poly.entity_id
_entity_poly.type
_entity_poly.pdbx_seq_one_letter_code
_entity_poly.pdbx_strand_id
1 'polypeptide(L)'
;MRTGWPLLAAGLYSVLSQVVLVRGCPDSCKECSGPQNDLCLECRTGWTLHDNTCVDIDECGTELGQCPPNTYCFNTEGNYQCKGCDQACVGCMGAGPARCRKCAAGYRLTGAKCLDIDECSERVLACSGLDEICTNLDGSFHCDCAEGFTRKNNVCVQKKLPRGVGEKGLFEDVQDEEVEVLQQMFFGVLLCALATLAAKGDMVFTSIFMGGVAAMAGYWLIDRGDRVLDSFLKGR
;
A
#
# COMPACT_ATOMS: atom_id res chain seq x y z
N MET A 1 -68.73 28.87 7.51
CA MET A 1 -68.61 28.23 8.84
C MET A 1 -67.19 27.65 8.88
N ARG A 2 -66.11 28.36 9.27
CA ARG A 2 -65.75 29.00 10.54
C ARG A 2 -66.05 28.15 11.79
N THR A 3 -64.98 28.01 12.59
CA THR A 3 -64.87 27.65 14.01
C THR A 3 -65.17 26.18 14.34
N GLY A 4 -64.28 25.39 14.92
CA GLY A 4 -63.22 25.68 15.89
C GLY A 4 -63.52 24.84 17.14
N TRP A 5 -62.81 23.73 17.31
CA TRP A 5 -62.90 22.87 18.51
C TRP A 5 -61.76 23.24 19.48
N PRO A 6 -62.06 23.66 20.71
CA PRO A 6 -61.04 23.80 21.74
C PRO A 6 -61.27 22.85 22.94
N LEU A 7 -60.15 22.27 23.39
CA LEU A 7 -59.81 21.90 24.79
C LEU A 7 -60.58 20.69 25.37
N LEU A 8 -59.95 19.64 25.93
CA LEU A 8 -59.03 19.59 27.07
C LEU A 8 -58.35 18.19 27.04
N ALA A 9 -57.03 18.09 26.95
CA ALA A 9 -56.06 18.03 28.05
C ALA A 9 -55.76 16.60 28.57
N ALA A 10 -54.47 16.40 28.86
CA ALA A 10 -53.82 15.28 29.55
C ALA A 10 -53.49 14.05 28.69
N GLY A 11 -52.19 13.89 28.41
CA GLY A 11 -51.67 12.64 27.86
C GLY A 11 -50.31 12.73 27.15
N LEU A 12 -49.49 13.74 27.41
CA LEU A 12 -48.09 13.74 26.99
C LEU A 12 -47.21 13.61 28.24
N TYR A 13 -47.18 12.41 28.81
CA TYR A 13 -46.02 11.97 29.58
C TYR A 13 -44.88 11.79 28.58
N SER A 14 -44.24 12.91 28.24
CA SER A 14 -42.89 12.86 27.71
C SER A 14 -42.03 12.40 28.88
N VAL A 15 -41.78 11.10 28.96
CA VAL A 15 -40.65 10.57 29.70
C VAL A 15 -39.42 11.02 28.93
N LEU A 16 -39.07 12.30 29.09
CA LEU A 16 -37.70 12.75 28.93
C LEU A 16 -36.93 11.86 29.88
N SER A 17 -36.28 10.87 29.30
CA SER A 17 -35.25 10.08 29.94
C SER A 17 -34.21 11.08 30.42
N GLN A 18 -34.41 11.62 31.62
CA GLN A 18 -33.32 12.12 32.43
C GLN A 18 -32.52 10.86 32.78
N VAL A 19 -31.69 10.45 31.82
CA VAL A 19 -30.46 9.76 32.14
C VAL A 19 -29.74 10.75 33.05
N VAL A 20 -29.98 10.65 34.34
CA VAL A 20 -29.13 11.25 35.36
C VAL A 20 -27.79 10.58 35.09
N LEU A 21 -26.92 11.28 34.36
CA LEU A 21 -25.53 10.89 34.24
C LEU A 21 -25.02 10.97 35.67
N VAL A 22 -24.93 9.83 36.36
CA VAL A 22 -24.28 9.75 37.66
C VAL A 22 -22.82 10.08 37.36
N ARG A 23 -22.48 11.37 37.43
CA ARG A 23 -21.10 11.81 37.32
C ARG A 23 -20.40 11.23 38.54
N GLY A 24 -19.37 10.43 38.28
CA GLY A 24 -18.49 9.91 39.30
C GLY A 24 -17.26 10.80 39.41
N CYS A 25 -16.42 10.51 40.39
CA CYS A 25 -15.11 11.15 40.51
C CYS A 25 -14.29 10.88 39.23
N PRO A 26 -13.74 11.91 38.55
CA PRO A 26 -12.93 11.72 37.35
C PRO A 26 -11.74 10.79 37.60
N ASP A 27 -11.33 10.04 36.57
CA ASP A 27 -10.19 9.12 36.66
C ASP A 27 -8.86 9.82 36.95
N SER A 28 -8.73 11.12 36.68
CA SER A 28 -7.56 11.93 37.04
C SER A 28 -7.56 12.41 38.50
N CYS A 29 -8.68 12.27 39.20
CA CYS A 29 -8.89 12.80 40.55
C CYS A 29 -8.79 11.72 41.63
N LYS A 30 -8.05 12.00 42.70
CA LYS A 30 -7.89 11.11 43.85
C LYS A 30 -9.01 11.30 44.88
N GLU A 31 -9.39 12.55 45.15
CA GLU A 31 -10.44 12.90 46.10
C GLU A 31 -11.39 13.93 45.50
N CYS A 32 -12.70 13.61 45.52
CA CYS A 32 -13.76 14.41 44.92
C CYS A 32 -14.79 14.87 45.95
N SER A 33 -15.50 15.94 45.61
CA SER A 33 -16.57 16.53 46.41
C SER A 33 -17.71 17.04 45.54
N GLY A 34 -18.75 17.58 46.18
CA GLY A 34 -19.90 18.17 45.49
C GLY A 34 -21.09 17.21 45.37
N PRO A 35 -22.26 17.72 44.94
CA PRO A 35 -23.51 16.97 44.90
C PRO A 35 -23.49 15.81 43.88
N GLN A 36 -22.61 15.90 42.87
CA GLN A 36 -22.40 14.88 41.85
C GLN A 36 -20.97 14.31 41.89
N ASN A 37 -20.21 14.54 42.97
CA ASN A 37 -18.82 14.07 43.10
C ASN A 37 -17.91 14.43 41.90
N ASP A 38 -18.16 15.57 41.28
CA ASP A 38 -17.52 16.04 40.04
C ASP A 38 -16.46 17.13 40.27
N LEU A 39 -16.40 17.69 41.49
CA LEU A 39 -15.43 18.69 41.88
C LEU A 39 -14.21 18.03 42.50
N CYS A 40 -13.05 18.13 41.87
CA CYS A 40 -11.81 17.55 42.38
C CYS A 40 -11.18 18.43 43.47
N LEU A 41 -10.68 17.77 44.52
CA LEU A 41 -9.94 18.38 45.64
C LEU A 41 -8.44 18.03 45.57
N GLU A 42 -8.11 16.80 45.18
CA GLU A 42 -6.72 16.33 45.04
C GLU A 42 -6.57 15.54 43.74
N CYS A 43 -5.62 15.94 42.89
CA CYS A 43 -5.32 15.23 41.66
C CYS A 43 -4.35 14.05 41.89
N ARG A 44 -4.43 13.02 41.04
CA ARG A 44 -3.40 11.98 41.01
C ARG A 44 -2.08 12.53 40.46
N THR A 45 -0.97 11.82 40.69
CA THR A 45 0.34 12.15 40.10
C THR A 45 0.25 12.24 38.58
N GLY A 46 0.93 13.22 37.98
CA GLY A 46 0.84 13.51 36.53
C GLY A 46 -0.27 14.51 36.18
N TRP A 47 -0.98 15.05 37.16
CA TRP A 47 -2.07 16.01 36.96
C TRP A 47 -1.92 17.21 37.90
N THR A 48 -2.36 18.39 37.45
CA THR A 48 -2.42 19.62 38.24
C THR A 48 -3.85 20.07 38.46
N LEU A 49 -4.12 20.62 39.64
CA LEU A 49 -5.45 21.12 39.99
C LEU A 49 -5.64 22.54 39.45
N HIS A 50 -6.64 22.72 38.60
CA HIS A 50 -7.07 24.01 38.07
C HIS A 50 -8.59 24.11 38.13
N ASP A 51 -9.13 25.10 38.85
CA ASP A 51 -10.58 25.32 39.00
C ASP A 51 -11.39 24.06 39.36
N ASN A 52 -10.93 23.31 40.38
CA ASN A 52 -11.53 22.04 40.82
C ASN A 52 -11.58 20.94 39.73
N THR A 53 -10.77 21.07 38.69
CA THR A 53 -10.57 20.06 37.65
C THR A 53 -9.10 19.68 37.57
N CYS A 54 -8.82 18.41 37.25
CA CYS A 54 -7.44 17.96 37.04
C CYS A 54 -7.09 18.08 35.58
N VAL A 55 -6.06 18.88 35.29
CA VAL A 55 -5.48 19.04 33.96
C VAL A 55 -4.17 18.28 33.92
N ASP A 56 -4.00 17.51 32.85
CA ASP A 56 -2.79 16.74 32.58
C ASP A 56 -1.54 17.64 32.58
N ILE A 57 -0.46 17.15 33.18
CA ILE A 57 0.83 17.85 33.15
C ILE A 57 1.53 17.46 31.86
N ASP A 58 1.79 18.43 30.97
CA ASP A 58 2.64 18.17 29.82
C ASP A 58 4.10 18.06 30.25
N GLU A 59 4.57 16.86 30.62
CA GLU A 59 5.95 16.70 31.08
C GLU A 59 6.95 17.01 29.96
N CYS A 60 6.58 16.82 28.69
CA CYS A 60 7.40 17.12 27.53
C CYS A 60 7.62 18.62 27.29
N GLY A 61 6.68 19.46 27.74
CA GLY A 61 6.81 20.91 27.77
C GLY A 61 7.59 21.46 28.96
N THR A 62 8.00 20.60 29.89
CA THR A 62 8.71 20.97 31.13
C THR A 62 10.09 20.29 31.21
N GLU A 63 10.83 20.54 32.29
CA GLU A 63 12.11 19.87 32.55
C GLU A 63 11.96 18.41 33.04
N LEU A 64 10.74 17.93 33.23
CA LEU A 64 10.42 16.57 33.71
C LEU A 64 10.48 15.51 32.60
N GLY A 65 10.21 15.88 31.35
CA GLY A 65 10.18 14.99 30.18
C GLY A 65 11.55 14.58 29.64
N GLN A 66 12.45 14.10 30.50
CA GLN A 66 13.81 13.70 30.12
C GLN A 66 13.82 12.30 29.49
N CYS A 67 14.07 12.24 28.19
CA CYS A 67 14.14 11.00 27.43
C CYS A 67 15.58 10.62 27.03
N PRO A 68 15.87 9.30 26.85
CA PRO A 68 17.15 8.82 26.35
C PRO A 68 17.57 9.44 24.99
N PRO A 69 18.86 9.37 24.61
CA PRO A 69 19.30 9.83 23.29
C PRO A 69 18.59 9.07 22.16
N ASN A 70 18.40 9.73 21.02
CA ASN A 70 17.67 9.22 19.85
C ASN A 70 16.21 8.81 20.12
N THR A 71 15.59 9.41 21.14
CA THR A 71 14.15 9.32 21.40
C THR A 71 13.56 10.72 21.55
N TYR A 72 12.24 10.83 21.46
CA TYR A 72 11.50 12.06 21.72
C TYR A 72 10.43 11.81 22.78
N CYS A 73 10.13 12.86 23.55
CA CYS A 73 9.06 12.83 24.54
C CYS A 73 7.69 12.94 23.85
N PHE A 74 6.77 12.07 24.25
CA PHE A 74 5.38 12.06 23.82
C PHE A 74 4.48 12.11 25.05
N ASN A 75 3.77 13.23 25.23
CA ASN A 75 2.89 13.43 26.37
C ASN A 75 1.67 12.49 26.28
N THR A 76 1.29 11.89 27.41
CA THR A 76 0.11 11.02 27.52
C THR A 76 -0.72 11.43 28.73
N GLU A 77 -1.97 10.98 28.82
CA GLU A 77 -2.80 11.35 29.97
C GLU A 77 -2.25 10.72 31.26
N GLY A 78 -1.84 11.59 32.19
CA GLY A 78 -1.29 11.27 33.51
C GLY A 78 0.18 10.86 33.53
N ASN A 79 0.89 10.90 32.40
CA ASN A 79 2.33 10.56 32.30
C ASN A 79 2.89 10.91 30.91
N TYR A 80 4.17 10.66 30.65
CA TYR A 80 4.76 10.71 29.31
C TYR A 80 5.39 9.39 28.88
N GLN A 81 5.65 9.27 27.58
CA GLN A 81 6.37 8.15 26.98
C GLN A 81 7.52 8.65 26.11
N CYS A 82 8.65 7.96 26.16
CA CYS A 82 9.75 8.19 25.24
C CYS A 82 9.61 7.28 24.03
N LYS A 83 9.47 7.86 22.83
CA LYS A 83 9.33 7.13 21.57
C LYS A 83 10.59 7.26 20.72
N GLY A 84 10.93 6.21 19.97
CA GLY A 84 12.10 6.21 19.07
C GLY A 84 11.93 7.20 17.93
N CYS A 85 13.05 7.80 17.49
CA CYS A 85 13.08 8.63 16.29
C CYS A 85 12.84 7.80 15.01
N ASP A 86 12.43 8.49 13.95
CA ASP A 86 12.37 7.93 12.60
C ASP A 86 13.77 7.49 12.13
N GLN A 87 13.84 6.45 11.29
CA GLN A 87 15.11 5.93 10.76
C GLN A 87 15.86 6.97 9.89
N ALA A 88 15.12 7.91 9.29
CA ALA A 88 15.68 9.03 8.55
C ALA A 88 16.39 10.06 9.44
N CYS A 89 16.29 9.95 10.77
CA CYS A 89 16.81 10.94 11.71
C CYS A 89 18.02 10.45 12.52
N VAL A 90 18.98 11.35 12.75
CA VAL A 90 19.95 11.27 13.85
C VAL A 90 19.48 12.24 14.94
N GLY A 91 18.62 11.72 15.82
CA GLY A 91 17.91 12.50 16.83
C GLY A 91 16.72 13.28 16.27
N CYS A 92 15.70 13.47 17.09
CA CYS A 92 14.43 14.07 16.70
C CYS A 92 13.82 14.90 17.85
N MET A 93 12.77 15.65 17.52
CA MET A 93 11.95 16.44 18.45
C MET A 93 10.49 15.98 18.44
N GLY A 94 10.18 14.90 17.72
CA GLY A 94 8.83 14.40 17.55
C GLY A 94 8.78 13.26 16.54
N ALA A 95 7.56 12.82 16.24
CA ALA A 95 7.32 11.72 15.32
C ALA A 95 7.65 12.05 13.85
N GLY A 96 8.11 11.02 13.14
CA GLY A 96 8.30 11.02 11.69
C GLY A 96 9.51 11.83 11.19
N PRO A 97 9.72 11.86 9.86
CA PRO A 97 10.91 12.45 9.25
C PRO A 97 10.91 13.99 9.23
N ALA A 98 9.79 14.62 9.63
CA ALA A 98 9.61 16.08 9.62
C ALA A 98 10.18 16.78 10.85
N ARG A 99 10.49 16.02 11.91
CA ARG A 99 10.96 16.55 13.20
C ARG A 99 12.35 16.02 13.53
N CYS A 100 13.15 15.70 12.52
CA CYS A 100 14.55 15.35 12.71
C CYS A 100 15.36 16.57 13.15
N ARG A 101 16.30 16.37 14.08
CA ARG A 101 17.35 17.37 14.37
C ARG A 101 18.40 17.40 13.28
N LYS A 102 18.71 16.21 12.74
CA LYS A 102 19.65 16.00 11.64
C LYS A 102 19.20 14.78 10.83
N CYS A 103 19.35 14.80 9.51
CA CYS A 103 19.10 13.62 8.69
C CYS A 103 20.22 12.58 8.85
N ALA A 104 19.84 11.31 8.84
CA ALA A 104 20.77 10.18 8.79
C ALA A 104 21.49 10.11 7.43
N ALA A 105 22.54 9.30 7.36
CA ALA A 105 23.20 9.02 6.09
C ALA A 105 22.22 8.33 5.12
N GLY A 106 22.29 8.67 3.83
CA GLY A 106 21.29 8.24 2.84
C GLY A 106 20.04 9.13 2.78
N TYR A 107 19.89 10.11 3.67
CA TYR A 107 18.76 11.03 3.68
C TYR A 107 19.19 12.48 3.46
N ARG A 108 18.37 13.26 2.77
CA ARG A 108 18.54 14.71 2.60
C ARG A 108 17.37 15.49 3.15
N LEU A 109 17.67 16.69 3.66
CA LEU A 109 16.63 17.61 4.10
C LEU A 109 15.96 18.25 2.88
N THR A 110 14.70 17.90 2.65
CA THR A 110 13.85 18.50 1.62
C THR A 110 12.72 19.28 2.30
N GLY A 111 12.84 20.61 2.29
CA GLY A 111 11.98 21.49 3.09
C GLY A 111 12.24 21.27 4.59
N ALA A 112 11.27 20.68 5.29
CA ALA A 112 11.37 20.35 6.72
C ALA A 112 11.49 18.84 6.99
N LYS A 113 11.54 18.00 5.95
CA LYS A 113 11.53 16.53 6.07
C LYS A 113 12.85 15.94 5.61
N CYS A 114 13.38 14.97 6.36
CA CYS A 114 14.44 14.11 5.86
C CYS A 114 13.82 13.07 4.92
N LEU A 115 14.14 13.17 3.63
CA LEU A 115 13.69 12.24 2.61
C LEU A 115 14.87 11.43 2.13
N ASP A 116 14.59 10.19 1.77
CA ASP A 116 15.55 9.28 1.17
C ASP A 116 16.16 9.91 -0.09
N ILE A 117 17.46 9.70 -0.27
CA ILE A 117 18.19 10.13 -1.46
C ILE A 117 18.09 8.98 -2.46
N ASP A 118 17.43 9.20 -3.59
CA ASP A 118 17.44 8.20 -4.65
C ASP A 118 18.79 8.22 -5.37
N GLU A 119 19.76 7.45 -4.87
CA GLU A 119 21.08 7.43 -5.47
C GLU A 119 21.04 6.89 -6.91
N CYS A 120 20.11 5.99 -7.24
CA CYS A 120 19.99 5.42 -8.58
C CYS A 120 19.53 6.46 -9.61
N SER A 121 18.65 7.38 -9.22
CA SER A 121 18.17 8.46 -10.08
C SER A 121 19.09 9.68 -10.09
N GLU A 122 19.75 9.98 -8.97
CA GLU A 122 20.53 11.21 -8.80
C GLU A 122 22.02 11.06 -9.11
N ARG A 123 22.61 9.88 -8.92
CA ARG A 123 24.03 9.63 -9.21
C ARG A 123 24.17 8.88 -10.53
N VAL A 124 24.74 9.56 -11.52
CA VAL A 124 25.07 8.99 -12.86
C VAL A 124 25.91 7.70 -12.77
N LEU A 125 26.65 7.50 -11.68
CA LEU A 125 27.46 6.31 -11.40
C LEU A 125 27.18 5.77 -9.99
N ALA A 126 25.90 5.62 -9.62
CA ALA A 126 25.51 5.01 -8.35
C ALA A 126 26.14 3.60 -8.22
N CYS A 127 26.02 2.81 -9.27
CA CYS A 127 26.70 1.53 -9.43
C CYS A 127 27.95 1.71 -10.31
N SER A 128 29.04 1.05 -9.95
CA SER A 128 30.33 1.21 -10.64
C SER A 128 30.49 0.27 -11.84
N GLY A 129 29.70 -0.81 -11.91
CA GLY A 129 29.74 -1.78 -13.01
C GLY A 129 28.81 -1.42 -14.17
N LEU A 130 29.26 -1.71 -15.40
CA LEU A 130 28.49 -1.48 -16.64
C LEU A 130 27.25 -2.40 -16.77
N ASP A 131 27.32 -3.60 -16.17
CA ASP A 131 26.24 -4.61 -16.19
C ASP A 131 25.59 -4.76 -14.80
N GLU A 132 25.48 -3.65 -14.07
CA GLU A 132 24.82 -3.58 -12.76
C GLU A 132 23.46 -2.86 -12.87
N ILE A 133 22.46 -3.41 -12.17
CA ILE A 133 21.14 -2.81 -11.96
C ILE A 133 21.16 -2.17 -10.57
N CYS A 134 20.85 -0.87 -10.53
CA CYS A 134 20.69 -0.12 -9.30
C CYS A 134 19.24 -0.24 -8.80
N THR A 135 19.08 -0.60 -7.53
CA THR A 135 17.80 -0.59 -6.82
C THR A 135 17.90 0.36 -5.64
N ASN A 136 17.06 1.40 -5.62
CA ASN A 136 17.00 2.33 -4.50
C ASN A 136 16.30 1.67 -3.30
N LEU A 137 16.86 1.83 -2.10
CA LEU A 137 16.33 1.32 -0.84
C LEU A 137 16.14 2.49 0.13
N ASP A 138 15.31 2.33 1.16
CA ASP A 138 15.18 3.41 2.14
C ASP A 138 16.47 3.56 2.96
N GLY A 139 17.12 4.72 2.83
CA GLY A 139 18.39 5.08 3.46
C GLY A 139 19.64 4.52 2.77
N SER A 140 19.51 3.84 1.63
CA SER A 140 20.64 3.24 0.91
C SER A 140 20.29 2.82 -0.52
N PHE A 141 21.23 2.24 -1.24
CA PHE A 141 20.97 1.64 -2.56
C PHE A 141 21.70 0.32 -2.69
N HIS A 142 21.20 -0.54 -3.57
CA HIS A 142 21.79 -1.84 -3.86
C HIS A 142 22.12 -1.98 -5.34
N CYS A 143 23.29 -2.55 -5.63
CA CYS A 143 23.75 -2.81 -6.99
C CYS A 143 23.86 -4.31 -7.21
N ASP A 144 23.02 -4.85 -8.08
CA ASP A 144 23.04 -6.25 -8.47
C ASP A 144 23.48 -6.44 -9.91
N CYS A 145 24.04 -7.59 -10.23
CA CYS A 145 24.35 -7.90 -11.63
C CYS A 145 23.06 -8.09 -12.42
N ALA A 146 23.02 -7.57 -13.65
CA ALA A 146 21.92 -7.78 -14.58
C ALA A 146 21.63 -9.27 -14.80
N GLU A 147 20.43 -9.58 -15.27
CA GLU A 147 20.03 -10.95 -15.57
C GLU A 147 21.02 -11.61 -16.55
N GLY A 148 21.39 -12.86 -16.28
CA GLY A 148 22.42 -13.56 -17.06
C GLY A 148 23.86 -13.23 -16.66
N PHE A 149 24.11 -12.35 -15.69
CA PHE A 149 25.44 -12.06 -15.13
C PHE A 149 25.60 -12.59 -13.70
N THR A 150 26.85 -12.77 -13.27
CA THR A 150 27.25 -13.16 -11.91
C THR A 150 28.39 -12.28 -11.44
N ARG A 151 28.37 -11.90 -10.16
CA ARG A 151 29.43 -11.10 -9.55
C ARG A 151 30.68 -11.97 -9.35
N LYS A 152 31.78 -11.64 -10.03
CA LYS A 152 33.12 -12.22 -9.81
C LYS A 152 34.15 -11.10 -9.69
N ASN A 153 34.92 -11.08 -8.60
CA ASN A 153 35.95 -10.05 -8.33
C ASN A 153 35.41 -8.60 -8.46
N ASN A 154 34.23 -8.32 -7.91
CA ASN A 154 33.52 -7.04 -8.03
C ASN A 154 33.12 -6.62 -9.47
N VAL A 155 33.21 -7.52 -10.44
CA VAL A 155 32.76 -7.29 -11.82
C VAL A 155 31.65 -8.27 -12.16
N CYS A 156 30.60 -7.79 -12.81
CA CYS A 156 29.56 -8.64 -13.36
C CYS A 156 30.09 -9.32 -14.63
N VAL A 157 30.13 -10.65 -14.61
CA VAL A 157 30.53 -11.46 -15.77
C VAL A 157 29.36 -12.33 -16.20
N GLN A 158 29.15 -12.47 -17.50
CA GLN A 158 28.11 -13.34 -18.01
C GLN A 158 28.24 -14.75 -17.45
N LYS A 159 27.12 -15.30 -16.99
CA LYS A 159 26.97 -16.72 -16.69
C LYS A 159 27.29 -17.46 -17.97
N LYS A 160 28.43 -18.16 -18.02
CA LYS A 160 28.64 -19.17 -19.06
C LYS A 160 27.57 -20.24 -18.86
N LEU A 161 26.47 -20.16 -19.60
CA LEU A 161 25.49 -21.22 -19.66
C LEU A 161 26.25 -22.49 -20.09
N PRO A 162 26.13 -23.62 -19.36
CA PRO A 162 26.73 -24.86 -19.82
C PRO A 162 26.18 -25.16 -21.21
N ARG A 163 27.09 -25.34 -22.17
CA ARG A 163 26.78 -25.78 -23.54
C ARG A 163 26.09 -27.14 -23.43
N GLY A 164 24.75 -27.15 -23.47
CA GLY A 164 23.98 -28.38 -23.25
C GLY A 164 22.55 -28.23 -22.73
N VAL A 165 22.04 -27.01 -22.50
CA VAL A 165 20.61 -26.78 -22.33
C VAL A 165 20.25 -25.64 -23.27
N GLY A 166 19.32 -25.91 -24.19
CA GLY A 166 18.89 -24.98 -25.23
C GLY A 166 18.50 -23.62 -24.67
N GLU A 167 18.72 -22.60 -25.48
CA GLU A 167 18.18 -21.26 -25.27
C GLU A 167 16.67 -21.36 -25.06
N LYS A 168 16.23 -21.32 -23.81
CA LYS A 168 14.91 -20.76 -23.50
C LYS A 168 15.13 -19.27 -23.34
N GLY A 169 14.90 -18.56 -24.44
CA GLY A 169 14.80 -17.11 -24.41
C GLY A 169 13.69 -16.68 -23.46
N LEU A 170 13.81 -15.46 -22.96
CA LEU A 170 12.95 -14.73 -22.01
C LEU A 170 11.50 -14.47 -22.53
N PHE A 171 10.95 -15.36 -23.36
CA PHE A 171 9.58 -15.33 -23.88
C PHE A 171 8.93 -16.73 -23.96
N GLU A 172 9.53 -17.77 -23.35
CA GLU A 172 8.92 -19.10 -23.21
C GLU A 172 8.33 -19.36 -21.81
N ASP A 173 7.91 -18.29 -21.12
CA ASP A 173 7.05 -18.38 -19.92
C ASP A 173 5.77 -17.55 -20.13
N VAL A 174 5.30 -17.44 -21.38
CA VAL A 174 3.85 -17.38 -21.60
C VAL A 174 3.44 -18.83 -21.75
N GLN A 175 2.84 -19.35 -20.69
CA GLN A 175 2.28 -20.70 -20.68
C GLN A 175 1.36 -20.84 -21.89
N ASP A 176 1.72 -21.69 -22.84
CA ASP A 176 0.84 -22.14 -23.92
C ASP A 176 -0.49 -22.71 -23.35
N GLU A 177 -0.51 -23.10 -22.06
CA GLU A 177 -1.71 -23.53 -21.35
C GLU A 177 -2.67 -22.39 -20.95
N GLU A 178 -2.20 -21.16 -20.69
CA GLU A 178 -3.09 -20.02 -20.39
C GLU A 178 -3.74 -19.47 -21.68
N VAL A 179 -3.03 -19.55 -22.81
CA VAL A 179 -3.52 -19.09 -24.11
C VAL A 179 -4.59 -20.05 -24.65
N GLU A 180 -4.47 -21.36 -24.45
CA GLU A 180 -5.51 -22.32 -24.83
C GLU A 180 -6.81 -22.12 -24.03
N VAL A 181 -6.73 -21.83 -22.73
CA VAL A 181 -7.92 -21.57 -21.89
C VAL A 181 -8.60 -20.27 -22.29
N LEU A 182 -7.84 -19.20 -22.56
CA LEU A 182 -8.39 -17.93 -23.04
C LEU A 182 -9.01 -18.09 -24.44
N GLN A 183 -8.36 -18.85 -25.32
CA GLN A 183 -8.86 -19.18 -26.65
C GLN A 183 -10.18 -19.98 -26.59
N GLN A 184 -10.29 -20.96 -25.68
CA GLN A 184 -11.53 -21.71 -25.46
C GLN A 184 -12.67 -20.82 -24.94
N MET A 185 -12.37 -19.85 -24.06
CA MET A 185 -13.36 -18.88 -23.58
C MET A 185 -13.82 -17.92 -24.70
N PHE A 186 -12.91 -17.47 -25.57
CA PHE A 186 -13.25 -16.63 -26.72
C PHE A 186 -14.12 -17.37 -27.75
N PHE A 187 -13.80 -18.63 -28.07
CA PHE A 187 -14.63 -19.43 -28.97
C PHE A 187 -16.04 -19.69 -28.39
N GLY A 188 -16.16 -19.88 -27.07
CA GLY A 188 -17.46 -20.03 -26.41
C GLY A 188 -18.33 -18.77 -26.52
N VAL A 189 -17.77 -17.60 -26.22
CA VAL A 189 -18.49 -16.31 -26.32
C VAL A 189 -18.90 -16.03 -27.76
N LEU A 190 -18.01 -16.30 -28.72
CA LEU A 190 -18.26 -16.11 -30.14
C LEU A 190 -19.36 -17.05 -30.67
N LEU A 191 -19.34 -18.33 -30.31
CA LEU A 191 -20.41 -19.27 -30.70
C LEU A 191 -21.77 -18.87 -30.10
N CYS A 192 -21.80 -18.37 -28.86
CA CYS A 192 -23.03 -17.83 -28.27
C CYS A 192 -23.55 -16.60 -29.03
N ALA A 193 -22.67 -15.66 -29.41
CA ALA A 193 -23.05 -14.51 -30.22
C ALA A 193 -23.52 -14.90 -31.63
N LEU A 194 -22.93 -15.93 -32.23
CA LEU A 194 -23.35 -16.45 -33.53
C LEU A 194 -24.71 -17.14 -33.45
N ALA A 195 -24.99 -17.89 -32.39
CA ALA A 195 -26.32 -18.48 -32.16
C ALA A 195 -27.41 -17.41 -31.99
N THR A 196 -27.11 -16.30 -31.30
CA THR A 196 -28.06 -15.20 -31.11
C THR A 196 -28.26 -14.39 -32.39
N LEU A 197 -27.22 -14.22 -33.23
CA LEU A 197 -27.32 -13.57 -34.54
C LEU A 197 -28.04 -14.45 -35.58
N ALA A 198 -27.77 -15.76 -35.60
CA ALA A 198 -28.47 -16.71 -36.46
C ALA A 198 -29.97 -16.78 -36.13
N ALA A 199 -30.33 -16.71 -34.84
CA ALA A 199 -31.73 -16.59 -34.41
C ALA A 199 -32.40 -15.28 -34.88
N LYS A 200 -31.60 -14.25 -35.23
CA LYS A 200 -32.07 -12.95 -35.70
C LYS A 200 -32.10 -12.81 -37.23
N GLY A 201 -31.52 -13.77 -37.98
CA GLY A 201 -31.68 -13.92 -39.43
C GLY A 201 -30.74 -13.12 -40.32
N ASP A 202 -29.65 -12.54 -39.80
CA ASP A 202 -28.73 -11.71 -40.59
C ASP A 202 -27.65 -12.53 -41.34
N MET A 203 -27.96 -12.93 -42.58
CA MET A 203 -27.13 -13.81 -43.43
C MET A 203 -25.81 -13.19 -43.95
N VAL A 204 -25.58 -11.89 -43.74
CA VAL A 204 -24.36 -11.21 -44.25
C VAL A 204 -23.18 -11.44 -43.30
N PHE A 205 -23.41 -11.53 -41.99
CA PHE A 205 -22.33 -11.73 -41.02
C PHE A 205 -21.82 -13.18 -40.98
N THR A 206 -22.66 -14.15 -41.34
CA THR A 206 -22.27 -15.58 -41.36
C THR A 206 -21.30 -15.90 -42.50
N SER A 207 -21.41 -15.23 -43.65
CA SER A 207 -20.54 -15.46 -44.82
C SER A 207 -19.14 -14.86 -44.66
N ILE A 208 -19.04 -13.65 -44.09
CA ILE A 208 -17.76 -13.01 -43.76
C ILE A 208 -16.99 -13.86 -42.74
N PHE A 209 -17.70 -14.44 -41.77
CA PHE A 209 -17.09 -15.26 -40.74
C PHE A 209 -16.64 -16.64 -41.25
N MET A 210 -17.43 -17.30 -42.09
CA MET A 210 -16.99 -18.53 -42.79
C MET A 210 -15.74 -18.28 -43.65
N GLY A 211 -15.64 -17.11 -44.29
CA GLY A 211 -14.44 -16.68 -45.00
C GLY A 211 -13.23 -16.53 -44.08
N GLY A 212 -13.41 -15.92 -42.90
CA GLY A 212 -12.36 -15.78 -41.89
C GLY A 212 -11.87 -17.11 -41.32
N VAL A 213 -12.79 -18.02 -40.98
CA VAL A 213 -12.44 -19.36 -40.48
C VAL A 213 -11.74 -20.19 -41.55
N ALA A 214 -12.18 -20.12 -42.81
CA ALA A 214 -11.52 -20.79 -43.92
C ALA A 214 -10.10 -20.23 -44.18
N ALA A 215 -9.91 -18.92 -44.07
CA ALA A 215 -8.59 -18.28 -44.21
C ALA A 215 -7.65 -18.69 -43.09
N MET A 216 -8.13 -18.74 -41.83
CA MET A 216 -7.34 -19.19 -40.69
C MET A 216 -6.98 -20.68 -40.78
N ALA A 217 -7.93 -21.52 -41.20
CA ALA A 217 -7.66 -22.94 -41.44
C ALA A 217 -6.66 -23.14 -42.59
N GLY A 218 -6.78 -22.35 -43.67
CA GLY A 218 -5.84 -22.36 -44.78
C GLY A 218 -4.43 -21.96 -44.35
N TYR A 219 -4.29 -20.86 -43.59
CA TYR A 219 -3.01 -20.41 -43.04
C TYR A 219 -2.37 -21.48 -42.14
N TRP A 220 -3.17 -22.12 -41.28
CA TRP A 220 -2.68 -23.16 -40.37
C TRP A 220 -2.24 -24.44 -41.09
N LEU A 221 -2.94 -24.83 -42.17
CA LEU A 221 -2.54 -25.98 -42.99
C LEU A 221 -1.30 -25.70 -43.84
N ILE A 222 -1.12 -24.46 -44.32
CA ILE A 222 0.08 -24.02 -45.05
C ILE A 222 1.30 -24.03 -44.12
N ASP A 223 1.17 -23.46 -42.92
CA ASP A 223 2.26 -23.44 -41.92
C ASP A 223 2.67 -24.85 -41.48
N ARG A 224 1.70 -25.76 -41.31
CA ARG A 224 2.00 -27.17 -41.02
C ARG A 224 2.60 -27.91 -42.22
N GLY A 225 2.25 -27.53 -43.44
CA GLY A 225 2.80 -28.08 -44.68
C GLY A 225 4.28 -27.71 -44.88
N ASP A 226 4.63 -26.44 -44.67
CA ASP A 226 6.02 -25.96 -44.80
C ASP A 226 6.95 -26.60 -43.76
N ARG A 227 6.47 -26.81 -42.52
CA ARG A 227 7.25 -27.53 -41.49
C ARG A 227 7.50 -29.00 -41.84
N VAL A 228 6.55 -29.67 -42.49
CA VAL A 228 6.71 -31.08 -42.91
C VAL A 228 7.63 -31.19 -44.12
N LEU A 229 7.55 -30.26 -45.08
CA LEU A 229 8.42 -30.23 -46.26
C LEU A 229 9.88 -29.93 -45.89
N ASP A 230 10.12 -28.98 -44.96
CA ASP A 230 11.45 -28.64 -44.48
C ASP A 230 12.09 -29.82 -43.70
N SER A 231 11.29 -30.56 -42.93
CA SER A 231 11.74 -31.79 -42.27
C SER A 231 12.09 -32.92 -43.25
N PHE A 232 11.47 -32.96 -44.45
CA PHE A 232 11.74 -33.98 -45.46
C PHE A 232 12.97 -33.64 -46.31
N LEU A 233 13.20 -32.35 -46.60
CA LEU A 233 14.37 -31.88 -47.36
C LEU A 233 15.66 -31.92 -46.54
N LYS A 234 15.58 -31.77 -45.22
CA LYS A 234 16.74 -31.82 -44.31
C LYS A 234 17.14 -33.24 -43.87
N GLY A 235 16.37 -34.25 -44.29
CA GLY A 235 16.51 -35.66 -43.91
C GLY A 235 17.11 -36.58 -44.98
N ARG A 236 17.76 -36.06 -46.02
CA ARG A 236 18.52 -36.86 -47.01
C ARG A 236 19.93 -36.34 -47.22
#